data_AF-A0A6B3AQ94-F1
#
_entry.id   AF-A0A6B3AQ94-F1
#
_cell.length_a   1.000
_cell.length_b   1.000
_cell.length_c   1.000
_cell.angle_alpha   90.00
_cell.angle_beta   90.00
_cell.angle_gamma   90.00
#
_symmetry.space_group_name_H-M   'P 1'
#
loop_
_entity.id
_entity.type
_entity.pdbx_description
1 polymer ?
#
loop_
_entity_poly.entity_id
_entity_poly.type
_entity_poly.pdbx_seq_one_letter_code
_entity_poly.pdbx_strand_id
1 'polypeptide(L)'
;MRTDLRLAWLLTRGSDRKEGWRIALTATGAALATGFALAAGALTALGDGQYGIPVAAGLLDQPGTRAGVIVALLLLLVPVLGFLGQCTRIGAVHRDRRLAGLRLAGATPGQVRRIAALETGLACALGSVVATAGAVVVLLRQWQRPTPTAWAAVVVVALAVP
;
A
#
# COMPACT_ATOMS: atom_id res chain seq x y z
N MET A 1 -4.15 -19.02 -34.75
CA MET A 1 -3.09 -18.47 -33.87
C MET A 1 -3.44 -17.10 -33.27
N ARG A 2 -3.60 -16.00 -34.04
CA ARG A 2 -4.00 -14.70 -33.46
C ARG A 2 -5.44 -14.67 -32.91
N THR A 3 -6.33 -15.48 -33.50
CA THR A 3 -7.75 -15.57 -33.12
C THR A 3 -7.95 -16.34 -31.81
N ASP A 4 -7.17 -17.39 -31.59
CA ASP A 4 -7.21 -18.22 -30.38
C ASP A 4 -6.67 -17.47 -29.16
N LEU A 5 -5.63 -16.64 -29.35
CA LEU A 5 -5.12 -15.74 -28.32
C LEU A 5 -6.13 -14.65 -27.96
N ARG A 6 -6.87 -14.10 -28.94
CA ARG A 6 -7.94 -13.13 -28.67
C ARG A 6 -9.13 -13.76 -27.95
N LEU A 7 -9.51 -14.99 -28.30
CA LEU A 7 -10.58 -15.73 -27.64
C LEU A 7 -10.20 -16.13 -26.21
N ALA A 8 -8.97 -16.62 -26.00
CA ALA A 8 -8.44 -16.90 -24.66
C ALA A 8 -8.41 -15.63 -23.80
N TRP A 9 -7.99 -14.51 -24.37
CA TRP A 9 -7.93 -13.22 -23.68
C TRP A 9 -9.31 -12.60 -23.39
N LEU A 10 -10.29 -12.82 -24.28
CA LEU A 10 -11.68 -12.39 -24.08
C LEU A 10 -12.41 -13.26 -23.05
N LEU A 11 -12.13 -14.57 -23.02
CA LEU A 11 -12.69 -15.49 -22.01
C LEU A 11 -12.11 -15.24 -20.62
N THR A 12 -10.85 -14.81 -20.50
CA THR A 12 -10.29 -14.34 -19.23
C THR A 12 -10.87 -13.00 -18.78
N ARG A 13 -11.18 -12.09 -19.72
CA ARG A 13 -11.73 -10.75 -19.43
C ARG A 13 -13.16 -10.74 -18.88
N GLY A 14 -13.92 -11.82 -19.04
CA GLY A 14 -15.30 -11.91 -18.59
C GLY A 14 -15.49 -11.97 -17.06
N SER A 15 -14.43 -12.31 -16.30
CA SER A 15 -14.49 -12.46 -14.84
C SER A 15 -13.93 -11.25 -14.06
N ASP A 16 -13.35 -10.28 -14.76
CA ASP A 16 -12.31 -9.38 -14.21
C ASP A 16 -12.81 -8.21 -13.36
N ARG A 17 -14.10 -7.84 -13.40
CA ARG A 17 -14.54 -6.62 -12.71
C ARG A 17 -14.46 -6.74 -11.19
N LYS A 18 -14.71 -7.94 -10.65
CA LYS A 18 -14.61 -8.23 -9.21
C LYS A 18 -13.16 -8.47 -8.77
N GLU A 19 -12.36 -9.11 -9.63
CA GLU A 19 -10.92 -9.34 -9.43
C GLU A 19 -10.16 -8.00 -9.40
N GLY A 20 -10.42 -7.14 -10.38
CA GLY A 20 -9.83 -5.81 -10.49
C GLY A 20 -10.25 -4.89 -9.34
N TRP A 21 -11.49 -4.99 -8.85
CA TRP A 21 -11.92 -4.18 -7.71
C TRP A 21 -11.23 -4.59 -6.41
N ARG A 22 -10.99 -5.89 -6.20
CA ARG A 22 -10.17 -6.37 -5.08
C ARG A 22 -8.73 -5.87 -5.17
N ILE A 23 -8.12 -5.94 -6.36
CA ILE A 23 -6.73 -5.46 -6.57
C ILE A 23 -6.66 -3.96 -6.30
N ALA A 24 -7.61 -3.17 -6.82
CA ALA A 24 -7.68 -1.73 -6.59
C ALA A 24 -7.86 -1.40 -5.10
N LEU A 25 -8.75 -2.10 -4.39
CA LEU A 25 -8.96 -1.88 -2.94
C LEU A 25 -7.70 -2.23 -2.13
N THR A 26 -7.04 -3.34 -2.47
CA THR A 26 -5.80 -3.77 -1.80
C THR A 26 -4.67 -2.77 -2.06
N ALA A 27 -4.49 -2.34 -3.32
CA ALA A 27 -3.50 -1.34 -3.69
C ALA A 27 -3.79 0.03 -3.04
N THR A 28 -5.06 0.43 -2.96
CA THR A 28 -5.47 1.69 -2.29
C THR A 28 -5.18 1.63 -0.80
N GLY A 29 -5.53 0.52 -0.13
CA GLY A 29 -5.23 0.33 1.29
C GLY A 29 -3.73 0.32 1.57
N ALA A 30 -2.93 -0.34 0.72
CA ALA A 30 -1.47 -0.33 0.83
C ALA A 30 -0.90 1.08 0.60
N ALA A 31 -1.42 1.81 -0.39
CA ALA A 31 -1.03 3.19 -0.65
C ALA A 31 -1.34 4.12 0.54
N LEU A 32 -2.51 3.98 1.17
CA LEU A 32 -2.88 4.74 2.36
C LEU A 32 -1.96 4.41 3.55
N ALA A 33 -1.69 3.13 3.80
CA ALA A 33 -0.79 2.71 4.88
C ALA A 33 0.62 3.28 4.69
N THR A 34 1.14 3.18 3.46
CA THR A 34 2.45 3.75 3.08
C THR A 34 2.45 5.26 3.25
N GLY A 35 1.40 5.95 2.77
CA GLY A 35 1.27 7.40 2.87
C GLY A 35 1.24 7.88 4.32
N PHE A 36 0.47 7.23 5.20
CA PHE A 36 0.42 7.60 6.62
C PHE A 36 1.74 7.34 7.33
N ALA A 37 2.40 6.22 7.04
CA ALA A 37 3.71 5.90 7.62
C ALA A 37 4.80 6.88 7.13
N LEU A 38 4.81 7.24 5.84
CA LEU A 38 5.74 8.23 5.29
C LEU A 38 5.47 9.63 5.82
N ALA A 39 4.21 10.03 5.96
CA ALA A 39 3.85 11.31 6.55
C ALA A 39 4.28 11.40 8.02
N ALA A 40 4.02 10.36 8.82
CA ALA A 40 4.50 10.27 10.19
C ALA A 40 6.03 10.31 10.26
N GLY A 41 6.72 9.56 9.40
CA GLY A 41 8.19 9.53 9.31
C GLY A 41 8.79 10.89 8.93
N ALA A 42 8.27 11.54 7.89
CA ALA A 42 8.68 12.88 7.49
C ALA A 42 8.43 13.91 8.60
N LEU A 43 7.28 13.80 9.26
CA LEU A 43 6.97 14.57 10.46
C LEU A 43 7.84 14.15 11.64
N THR A 44 8.47 13.01 11.76
CA THR A 44 9.47 12.80 12.83
C THR A 44 10.82 13.43 12.47
N ALA A 45 11.19 13.38 11.19
CA ALA A 45 12.47 13.84 10.67
C ALA A 45 12.69 15.36 10.78
N LEU A 46 11.62 16.14 10.91
CA LEU A 46 11.65 17.59 11.12
C LEU A 46 12.23 18.04 12.49
N GLY A 47 12.39 17.14 13.48
CA GLY A 47 12.98 17.48 14.81
C GLY A 47 12.16 18.49 15.62
N ASP A 48 12.75 19.23 16.56
CA ASP A 48 12.04 20.23 17.41
C ASP A 48 12.03 21.65 16.82
N GLY A 49 12.46 21.83 15.57
CA GLY A 49 12.49 23.13 14.90
C GLY A 49 11.09 23.65 14.59
N GLN A 50 10.90 24.97 14.71
CA GLN A 50 9.72 25.66 14.18
C GLN A 50 9.89 25.85 12.68
N TYR A 51 9.01 25.23 11.89
CA TYR A 51 8.98 25.35 10.43
C TYR A 51 7.63 25.90 10.03
N GLY A 52 7.58 27.04 9.33
CA GLY A 52 6.34 27.55 8.76
C GLY A 52 5.97 26.74 7.53
N ILE A 53 5.20 25.66 7.71
CA ILE A 53 4.72 24.86 6.59
C ILE A 53 3.40 25.49 6.13
N PRO A 54 3.26 25.95 4.87
CA PRO A 54 2.04 26.57 4.37
C PRO A 54 0.89 25.56 4.13
N VAL A 55 0.89 24.45 4.88
CA VAL A 55 -0.04 23.32 4.80
C VAL A 55 -0.57 23.04 6.20
N ALA A 56 -1.81 22.58 6.31
CA ALA A 56 -2.46 22.23 7.59
C ALA A 56 -2.62 23.40 8.58
N ALA A 57 -2.82 24.63 8.08
CA ALA A 57 -3.22 25.79 8.89
C ALA A 57 -2.35 26.05 10.14
N GLY A 58 -1.04 25.81 10.06
CA GLY A 58 -0.09 26.01 11.17
C GLY A 58 -0.11 24.92 12.24
N LEU A 59 -0.92 23.86 12.09
CA LEU A 59 -0.93 22.69 13.00
C LEU A 59 0.41 21.95 13.04
N LEU A 60 1.25 22.13 12.02
CA LEU A 60 2.54 21.47 11.90
C LEU A 60 3.71 22.34 12.38
N ASP A 61 3.46 23.61 12.67
CA ASP A 61 4.50 24.59 13.00
C ASP A 61 4.99 24.43 14.44
N GLN A 62 4.10 23.98 15.34
CA GLN A 62 4.41 23.74 16.75
C GLN A 62 4.72 22.26 17.00
N PRO A 63 5.77 21.93 17.78
CA PRO A 63 6.16 20.55 18.04
C PRO A 63 5.07 19.76 18.81
N GLY A 64 4.33 20.44 19.70
CA GLY A 64 3.25 19.81 20.47
C GLY A 64 2.06 19.35 19.61
N THR A 65 1.58 20.17 18.69
CA THR A 65 0.47 19.83 17.78
C THR A 65 0.89 18.79 16.75
N ARG A 66 2.14 18.86 16.27
CA ARG A 66 2.73 17.89 15.36
C ARG A 66 2.81 16.48 15.96
N ALA A 67 3.16 16.35 17.24
CA ALA A 67 3.12 15.06 17.92
C ALA A 67 1.71 14.45 17.91
N GLY A 68 0.68 15.28 18.12
CA GLY A 68 -0.72 14.88 17.99
C GLY A 68 -1.09 14.38 16.60
N VAL A 69 -0.60 15.05 15.54
CA VAL A 69 -0.80 14.61 14.15
C VAL A 69 -0.10 13.27 13.88
N ILE A 70 1.14 13.09 14.35
CA ILE A 70 1.86 11.83 14.21
C ILE A 70 1.08 10.69 14.88
N VAL A 71 0.60 10.90 16.11
CA VAL A 71 -0.22 9.91 16.82
C VAL A 71 -1.51 9.62 16.07
N ALA A 72 -2.19 10.64 15.54
CA ALA A 72 -3.41 10.44 14.74
C ALA A 72 -3.14 9.62 13.46
N LEU A 73 -2.04 9.89 12.76
CA LEU A 73 -1.61 9.11 11.58
C LEU A 73 -1.32 7.65 11.94
N LEU A 74 -0.65 7.41 13.07
CA LEU A 74 -0.39 6.06 13.57
C LEU A 74 -1.68 5.34 13.98
N LEU A 75 -2.62 6.03 14.60
CA LEU A 75 -3.94 5.47 14.93
C LEU A 75 -4.75 5.14 13.68
N LEU A 76 -4.63 5.93 12.61
CA LEU A 76 -5.25 5.66 11.31
C LEU A 76 -4.68 4.40 10.62
N LEU A 77 -3.46 3.97 10.95
CA LEU A 77 -2.94 2.70 10.43
C LEU A 77 -3.76 1.50 10.93
N VAL A 78 -4.31 1.56 12.15
CA VAL A 78 -5.10 0.46 12.74
C VAL A 78 -6.31 0.08 11.86
N PRO A 79 -7.23 1.00 11.52
CA PRO A 79 -8.36 0.67 10.65
C PRO A 79 -7.91 0.35 9.21
N VAL A 80 -6.84 0.95 8.69
CA VAL A 80 -6.33 0.64 7.34
C VAL A 80 -5.80 -0.79 7.26
N LEU A 81 -5.03 -1.24 8.24
CA LEU A 81 -4.55 -2.62 8.31
C LEU A 81 -5.71 -3.61 8.48
N GLY A 82 -6.71 -3.25 9.29
CA GLY A 82 -7.96 -4.01 9.42
C GLY A 82 -8.68 -4.16 8.08
N PHE A 83 -8.83 -3.06 7.33
CA PHE A 83 -9.41 -3.05 5.99
C PHE A 83 -8.60 -3.91 5.00
N LEU A 84 -7.28 -3.84 5.03
CA LEU A 84 -6.40 -4.70 4.22
C LEU A 84 -6.63 -6.18 4.53
N GLY A 85 -6.72 -6.52 5.82
CA GLY A 85 -7.09 -7.85 6.30
C GLY A 85 -8.41 -8.32 5.69
N GLN A 86 -9.44 -7.48 5.69
CA GLN A 86 -10.72 -7.82 5.05
C GLN A 86 -10.61 -7.98 3.53
N CYS A 87 -9.82 -7.15 2.85
CA CYS A 87 -9.57 -7.30 1.41
C CYS A 87 -8.94 -8.66 1.08
N THR A 88 -7.99 -9.13 1.90
CA THR A 88 -7.38 -10.45 1.73
C THR A 88 -8.38 -11.58 1.97
N ARG A 89 -9.22 -11.46 3.00
CA ARG A 89 -10.24 -12.46 3.36
C ARG A 89 -11.30 -12.59 2.28
N ILE A 90 -11.84 -11.46 1.80
CA ILE A 90 -12.83 -11.43 0.70
C ILE A 90 -12.20 -12.01 -0.58
N GLY A 91 -10.92 -11.75 -0.81
CA GLY A 91 -10.16 -12.31 -1.92
C GLY A 91 -10.02 -13.82 -1.89
N ALA A 92 -9.78 -14.40 -0.72
CA ALA A 92 -9.64 -15.83 -0.56
C ALA A 92 -10.92 -16.58 -0.98
N VAL A 93 -12.09 -16.10 -0.53
CA VAL A 93 -13.40 -16.72 -0.84
C VAL A 93 -13.68 -16.80 -2.34
N HIS A 94 -13.29 -15.78 -3.11
CA HIS A 94 -13.50 -15.76 -4.57
C HIS A 94 -12.53 -16.67 -5.33
N ARG A 95 -11.33 -16.94 -4.77
CA ARG A 95 -10.29 -17.76 -5.42
C ARG A 95 -10.45 -19.26 -5.16
N ASP A 96 -11.33 -19.67 -4.25
CA ASP A 96 -11.47 -21.08 -3.84
C ASP A 96 -11.70 -22.05 -5.00
N ARG A 97 -12.48 -21.68 -6.02
CA ARG A 97 -12.71 -22.53 -7.20
C ARG A 97 -11.42 -22.75 -8.02
N ARG A 98 -10.60 -21.70 -8.19
CA ARG A 98 -9.32 -21.78 -8.90
C ARG A 98 -8.28 -22.55 -8.10
N LEU A 99 -8.26 -22.38 -6.78
CA LEU A 99 -7.35 -23.10 -5.89
C LEU A 99 -7.74 -24.58 -5.74
N ALA A 100 -9.02 -24.92 -5.80
CA ALA A 100 -9.50 -26.30 -5.84
C ALA A 100 -9.01 -27.03 -7.10
N GLY A 101 -9.03 -26.37 -8.27
CA GLY A 101 -8.46 -26.92 -9.50
C GLY A 101 -6.96 -27.22 -9.39
N LEU A 102 -6.19 -26.33 -8.74
CA LEU A 102 -4.77 -26.56 -8.46
C LEU A 102 -4.57 -27.77 -7.53
N ARG A 103 -5.40 -27.93 -6.49
CA ARG A 103 -5.34 -29.09 -5.58
C ARG A 103 -5.66 -30.40 -6.31
N LEU A 104 -6.63 -30.40 -7.23
CA LEU A 104 -6.95 -31.58 -8.05
C LEU A 104 -5.82 -31.93 -9.03
N ALA A 105 -5.03 -30.96 -9.47
CA ALA A 105 -3.80 -31.18 -10.23
C ALA A 105 -2.60 -31.62 -9.36
N GLY A 106 -2.81 -31.88 -8.06
CA GLY A 106 -1.77 -32.34 -7.13
C GLY A 106 -0.98 -31.22 -6.44
N ALA A 107 -1.39 -29.96 -6.55
CA ALA A 107 -0.69 -28.86 -5.87
C ALA A 107 -0.83 -28.97 -4.34
N THR A 108 0.29 -28.81 -3.64
CA THR A 108 0.32 -28.85 -2.18
C THR A 108 -0.34 -27.61 -1.56
N PRO A 109 -0.92 -27.70 -0.34
CA PRO A 109 -1.49 -26.55 0.36
C PRO A 109 -0.50 -25.38 0.54
N GLY A 110 0.79 -25.69 0.72
CA GLY A 110 1.86 -24.69 0.81
C GLY A 110 2.07 -23.91 -0.48
N GLN A 111 2.03 -24.57 -1.64
CA GLN A 111 2.14 -23.92 -2.96
C GLN A 111 0.95 -22.99 -3.22
N VAL A 112 -0.27 -23.45 -2.89
CA VAL A 112 -1.50 -22.65 -3.01
C VAL A 112 -1.43 -21.38 -2.14
N ARG A 113 -0.97 -21.49 -0.89
CA ARG A 113 -0.79 -20.34 0.00
C ARG A 113 0.26 -19.35 -0.51
N ARG A 114 1.37 -19.84 -1.06
CA ARG A 114 2.41 -18.99 -1.67
C ARG A 114 1.89 -18.23 -2.88
N ILE A 115 1.13 -18.88 -3.77
CA ILE A 115 0.53 -18.22 -4.94
C ILE A 115 -0.44 -17.11 -4.48
N ALA A 116 -1.30 -17.39 -3.52
CA ALA A 116 -2.25 -16.40 -2.99
C ALA A 116 -1.54 -15.22 -2.31
N ALA A 117 -0.44 -15.49 -1.59
CA ALA A 117 0.41 -14.47 -0.97
C ALA A 117 1.11 -13.61 -2.03
N LEU A 118 1.64 -14.21 -3.11
CA LEU A 118 2.29 -13.47 -4.20
C LEU A 118 1.31 -12.56 -4.95
N GLU A 119 0.10 -13.04 -5.24
CA GLU A 119 -0.92 -12.22 -5.91
C GLU A 119 -1.33 -10.99 -5.08
N THR A 120 -1.49 -11.21 -3.77
CA THR A 120 -1.86 -10.14 -2.84
C THR A 120 -0.69 -9.21 -2.57
N GLY A 121 0.51 -9.78 -2.44
CA GLY A 121 1.77 -9.05 -2.27
C GLY A 121 2.06 -8.14 -3.47
N LEU A 122 1.84 -8.61 -4.70
CA LEU A 122 1.99 -7.75 -5.89
C LEU A 122 1.02 -6.57 -5.87
N ALA A 123 -0.23 -6.77 -5.44
CA ALA A 123 -1.18 -5.67 -5.32
C ALA A 123 -0.77 -4.66 -4.22
N CYS A 124 -0.26 -5.15 -3.08
CA CYS A 124 0.28 -4.29 -2.02
C CYS A 124 1.52 -3.53 -2.49
N ALA A 125 2.49 -4.22 -3.10
CA ALA A 125 3.72 -3.64 -3.61
C ALA A 125 3.43 -2.54 -4.64
N LEU A 126 2.46 -2.75 -5.54
CA LEU A 126 2.04 -1.70 -6.48
C LEU A 126 1.51 -0.46 -5.75
N GLY A 127 0.65 -0.63 -4.75
CA GLY A 127 0.15 0.48 -3.93
C GLY A 127 1.26 1.20 -3.16
N SER A 128 2.17 0.44 -2.55
CA SER A 128 3.32 0.96 -1.80
C SER A 128 4.28 1.75 -2.68
N VAL A 129 4.63 1.23 -3.86
CA VAL A 129 5.51 1.91 -4.82
C VAL A 129 4.89 3.21 -5.30
N VAL A 130 3.60 3.22 -5.66
CA VAL A 130 2.90 4.42 -6.11
C VAL A 130 2.86 5.48 -5.02
N ALA A 131 2.53 5.10 -3.78
CA ALA A 131 2.50 6.03 -2.65
C ALA A 131 3.89 6.56 -2.31
N THR A 132 4.91 5.71 -2.32
CA THR A 132 6.31 6.10 -2.06
C THR A 132 6.81 7.06 -3.12
N ALA A 133 6.56 6.78 -4.41
CA ALA A 133 6.94 7.68 -5.50
C ALA A 133 6.25 9.04 -5.37
N GLY A 134 4.95 9.05 -5.08
CA GLY A 134 4.20 10.30 -4.83
C GLY A 134 4.76 11.07 -3.64
N ALA A 135 5.05 10.40 -2.53
CA ALA A 135 5.63 11.01 -1.34
C ALA A 135 7.02 11.60 -1.60
N VAL A 136 7.89 10.90 -2.34
CA VAL A 136 9.21 11.42 -2.73
C VAL A 136 9.09 12.66 -3.61
N VAL A 137 8.15 12.68 -4.57
CA VAL A 137 7.89 13.88 -5.39
C VAL A 137 7.44 15.05 -4.53
N VAL A 138 6.53 14.82 -3.57
CA VAL A 138 6.09 15.87 -2.64
C VAL A 138 7.24 16.36 -1.76
N LEU A 139 8.04 15.43 -1.21
CA LEU A 139 9.19 15.73 -0.38
C LEU A 139 10.20 16.63 -1.12
N LEU A 140 10.55 16.27 -2.36
CA LEU A 140 11.49 17.04 -3.18
C LEU A 140 10.93 18.40 -3.62
N ARG A 141 9.61 18.51 -3.80
CA ARG A 141 8.96 19.80 -4.11
C ARG A 141 8.91 20.74 -2.91
N GLN A 142 8.75 20.21 -1.70
CA GLN A 142 8.59 21.03 -0.50
C GLN A 142 9.91 21.28 0.26
N TRP A 143 10.89 20.38 0.17
CA TRP A 143 12.21 20.54 0.79
C TRP A 143 13.33 20.55 -0.24
N GLN A 144 13.96 21.72 -0.41
CA GLN A 144 15.16 21.88 -1.23
C GLN A 144 16.40 21.20 -0.62
N ARG A 145 16.41 20.88 0.69
CA ARG A 145 17.47 20.12 1.37
C ARG A 145 16.87 19.09 2.35
N PRO A 146 16.45 17.91 1.87
CA PRO A 146 15.90 16.87 2.75
C PRO A 146 16.95 16.38 3.75
N THR A 147 16.56 16.24 5.01
CA THR A 147 17.42 15.71 6.07
C THR A 147 17.71 14.22 5.86
N PRO A 148 18.88 13.70 6.26
CA PRO A 148 19.19 12.28 6.15
C PRO A 148 18.23 11.38 6.94
N THR A 149 17.63 11.91 8.02
CA THR A 149 16.58 11.23 8.80
C THR A 149 15.28 11.07 8.02
N ALA A 150 14.93 12.01 7.14
CA ALA A 150 13.76 11.89 6.26
C ALA A 150 13.96 10.77 5.22
N TRP A 151 15.16 10.68 4.66
CA TRP A 151 15.51 9.56 3.77
C TRP A 151 15.51 8.23 4.50
N ALA A 152 16.03 8.15 5.72
CA ALA A 152 15.98 6.95 6.54
C ALA A 152 14.52 6.52 6.80
N ALA A 153 13.63 7.46 7.11
CA ALA A 153 12.20 7.17 7.29
C ALA A 153 11.56 6.64 5.99
N VAL A 154 11.88 7.22 4.83
CA VAL A 154 11.40 6.73 3.54
C VAL A 154 11.88 5.30 3.29
N VAL A 155 13.15 5.00 3.54
CA VAL A 155 13.73 3.67 3.37
C VAL A 155 13.08 2.67 4.32
N VAL A 156 12.94 3.02 5.61
CA VAL A 156 12.31 2.15 6.61
C VAL A 156 10.88 1.84 6.22
N VAL A 157 10.09 2.83 5.82
CA VAL A 157 8.69 2.61 5.42
C VAL A 157 8.60 1.81 4.12
N ALA A 158 9.46 2.08 3.13
CA ALA A 158 9.51 1.32 1.90
C ALA A 158 9.92 -0.15 2.12
N LEU A 159 10.72 -0.45 3.15
CA LEU A 159 11.11 -1.82 3.52
C LEU A 159 10.09 -2.50 4.44
N ALA A 160 9.38 -1.73 5.27
CA ALA A 160 8.42 -2.24 6.24
C ALA A 160 7.04 -2.50 5.63
N VAL A 161 6.64 -1.74 4.59
CA VAL A 161 5.37 -1.94 3.89
C VAL A 161 5.56 -2.92 2.73
N PRO A 162 4.78 -4.02 2.67
CA PRO A 162 4.88 -5.05 1.64
C PRO A 162 4.38 -4.63 0.25
#